data_AF-A0A4Y6PSU8-F1
#
_entry.id   AF-A0A4Y6PSU8-F1
#
_cell.length_a   1.000
_cell.length_b   1.000
_cell.length_c   1.000
_cell.angle_alpha   90.00
_cell.angle_beta   90.00
_cell.angle_gamma   90.00
#
_symmetry.space_group_name_H-M   'P 1'
#
loop_
_entity.id
_entity.type
_entity.pdbx_description
1 polymer ?
#
loop_
_entity_poly.entity_id
_entity_poly.type
_entity_poly.pdbx_seq_one_letter_code
_entity_poly.pdbx_strand_id
1 'polypeptide(L)'
;MTACTAEDGNPWGYAEAELTVEEPTVGAAFEVESFELEVNTVRLITTSTTSAGSGEFDPQNPPPGCNLCHGGHCHCDGELISYEDLRAQVASGGGTSQRVVANIDPSEAITSAGTVSLGDASIGERLALDTVELELAGLRVDGTLTRDGQEIPTTMSLPGIAGMKFSAPATIAFGPDAPEMQSMNIALDWRDDWLQVVNIDELETGDNGEIVIASTSNRGPAEAIVAAIANSSIAVEVHSE
;
A
#
# COMPACT_ATOMS: atom_id res chain seq x y z
N MET A 1 38.00 -9.41 12.76
CA MET A 1 36.84 -8.97 11.98
C MET A 1 36.34 -7.71 12.66
N THR A 2 36.68 -6.56 12.10
CA THR A 2 36.32 -5.26 12.65
C THR A 2 34.87 -5.00 12.24
N ALA A 3 33.94 -5.07 13.19
CA ALA A 3 32.57 -4.65 12.97
C ALA A 3 32.60 -3.13 12.81
N CYS A 4 32.42 -2.65 11.58
CA CYS A 4 32.20 -1.25 11.31
C CYS A 4 30.86 -0.88 11.94
N THR A 5 30.89 -0.15 13.05
CA THR A 5 29.75 0.67 13.46
C THR A 5 29.60 1.75 12.39
N ALA A 6 28.44 1.83 11.74
CA ALA A 6 28.04 3.02 11.00
C ALA A 6 28.33 4.24 11.89
N GLU A 7 28.91 5.29 11.32
CA GLU A 7 29.08 6.56 12.02
C GLU A 7 27.72 6.97 12.59
N ASP A 8 27.68 7.42 13.86
CA ASP A 8 26.44 7.75 14.55
C ASP A 8 25.55 8.67 13.68
N GLY A 9 24.45 8.11 13.15
CA GLY A 9 23.44 8.84 12.38
C GLY A 9 23.32 8.50 10.89
N ASN A 10 24.19 7.66 10.29
CA ASN A 10 23.98 7.22 8.91
C ASN A 10 22.86 6.17 8.81
N PRO A 11 22.03 6.20 7.75
CA PRO A 11 21.00 5.18 7.54
C PRO A 11 21.63 3.81 7.26
N TRP A 12 20.88 2.75 7.54
CA TRP A 12 21.26 1.36 7.22
C TRP A 12 21.12 1.03 5.73
N GLY A 13 20.45 1.90 4.97
CA GLY A 13 20.32 1.84 3.52
C GLY A 13 19.21 2.78 3.03
N TYR A 14 18.93 2.70 1.75
CA TYR A 14 17.96 3.50 1.03
C TYR A 14 17.03 2.58 0.24
N ALA A 15 15.76 2.94 0.21
CA ALA A 15 14.74 2.28 -0.60
C ALA A 15 14.28 3.25 -1.67
N GLU A 16 14.42 2.88 -2.93
CA GLU A 16 13.91 3.62 -4.08
C GLU A 16 12.65 2.93 -4.60
N ALA A 17 11.64 3.69 -4.98
CA ALA A 17 10.42 3.15 -5.58
C ALA A 17 10.23 3.71 -7.00
N GLU A 18 9.88 2.81 -7.90
CA GLU A 18 9.36 3.12 -9.22
C GLU A 18 7.96 2.52 -9.35
N LEU A 19 7.08 3.21 -10.09
CA LEU A 19 5.76 2.70 -10.44
C LEU A 19 5.72 2.40 -11.94
N THR A 20 5.43 1.16 -12.29
CA THR A 20 5.04 0.77 -13.65
C THR A 20 3.52 0.94 -13.77
N VAL A 21 3.12 1.88 -14.62
CA VAL A 21 1.72 2.21 -14.91
C VAL A 21 1.41 1.85 -16.34
N GLU A 22 0.35 1.07 -16.54
CA GLU A 22 -0.25 0.85 -17.85
C GLU A 22 -1.33 1.90 -18.13
N GLU A 23 -1.56 2.19 -19.41
CA GLU A 23 -2.66 3.07 -19.80
C GLU A 23 -4.00 2.43 -19.38
N PRO A 24 -4.91 3.18 -18.71
CA PRO A 24 -6.19 2.64 -18.27
C PRO A 24 -7.04 2.09 -19.41
N THR A 25 -7.41 0.83 -19.34
CA THR A 25 -8.33 0.18 -20.28
C THR A 25 -9.77 0.32 -19.78
N VAL A 26 -10.38 1.46 -20.08
CA VAL A 26 -11.70 1.80 -19.50
C VAL A 26 -12.81 0.92 -20.08
N GLY A 27 -12.74 0.58 -21.37
CA GLY A 27 -13.67 -0.33 -22.06
C GLY A 27 -13.69 -0.09 -23.56
N ALA A 28 -14.21 -1.05 -24.33
CA ALA A 28 -14.15 -1.02 -25.80
C ALA A 28 -14.90 0.16 -26.46
N ALA A 29 -15.78 0.83 -25.73
CA ALA A 29 -16.52 2.00 -26.21
C ALA A 29 -15.79 3.33 -25.91
N PHE A 30 -14.67 3.31 -25.19
CA PHE A 30 -13.97 4.50 -24.72
C PHE A 30 -12.54 4.52 -25.25
N GLU A 31 -12.18 5.57 -25.97
CA GLU A 31 -10.81 5.85 -26.39
C GLU A 31 -10.18 6.81 -25.38
N VAL A 32 -9.10 6.39 -24.73
CA VAL A 32 -8.34 7.22 -23.79
C VAL A 32 -7.46 8.19 -24.57
N GLU A 33 -7.55 9.47 -24.23
CA GLU A 33 -6.70 10.53 -24.81
C GLU A 33 -5.59 10.94 -23.84
N SER A 34 -5.92 11.01 -22.55
CA SER A 34 -4.96 11.26 -21.48
C SER A 34 -5.46 10.73 -20.14
N PHE A 35 -4.53 10.47 -19.23
CA PHE A 35 -4.86 10.19 -17.84
C PHE A 35 -3.89 10.93 -16.91
N GLU A 36 -4.32 11.10 -15.66
CA GLU A 36 -3.54 11.66 -14.58
C GLU A 36 -3.80 10.79 -13.33
N LEU A 37 -2.77 10.08 -12.89
CA LEU A 37 -2.78 9.28 -11.67
C LEU A 37 -1.97 10.00 -10.60
N GLU A 38 -2.60 10.28 -9.47
CA GLU A 38 -1.93 10.84 -8.29
C GLU A 38 -1.70 9.73 -7.26
N VAL A 39 -0.43 9.54 -6.89
CA VAL A 39 -0.05 8.68 -5.76
C VAL A 39 0.16 9.56 -4.54
N ASN A 40 -0.50 9.22 -3.43
CA ASN A 40 -0.35 9.95 -2.18
C ASN A 40 0.97 9.58 -1.49
N THR A 41 1.20 8.28 -1.28
CA THR A 41 2.38 7.80 -0.56
C THR A 41 2.63 6.32 -0.85
N VAL A 42 3.89 5.90 -0.77
CA VAL A 42 4.30 4.49 -0.69
C VAL A 42 4.84 4.25 0.71
N ARG A 43 4.24 3.29 1.42
CA ARG A 43 4.62 2.93 2.79
C ARG A 43 5.38 1.63 2.80
N LEU A 44 6.53 1.67 3.47
CA LEU A 44 7.37 0.50 3.70
C LEU A 44 7.03 -0.06 5.08
N ILE A 45 6.55 -1.29 5.10
CA ILE A 45 5.98 -1.92 6.30
C ILE A 45 6.80 -3.17 6.65
N THR A 46 7.12 -3.26 7.94
CA THR A 46 7.65 -4.46 8.55
C THR A 46 6.60 -5.04 9.49
N THR A 47 6.46 -6.36 9.46
CA THR A 47 5.66 -7.14 10.39
C THR A 47 6.62 -7.78 11.37
N SER A 48 6.70 -7.21 12.57
CA SER A 48 7.35 -7.92 13.66
C SER A 48 6.35 -8.92 14.21
N THR A 49 6.61 -10.19 13.98
CA THR A 49 6.11 -11.20 14.90
C THR A 49 6.84 -10.97 16.21
N THR A 50 6.16 -10.46 17.24
CA THR A 50 6.59 -10.85 18.57
C THR A 50 6.34 -12.34 18.60
N SER A 51 7.41 -13.10 18.36
CA SER A 51 7.44 -14.48 18.80
C SER A 51 7.27 -14.40 20.31
N ALA A 52 6.02 -14.43 20.77
CA ALA A 52 5.64 -15.38 21.79
C ALA A 52 6.20 -16.70 21.28
N GLY A 53 7.48 -16.94 21.55
CA GLY A 53 8.12 -18.14 21.11
C GLY A 53 7.22 -19.28 21.56
N SER A 54 7.21 -20.35 20.80
CA SER A 54 6.84 -21.66 21.33
C SER A 54 7.69 -22.09 22.54
N GLY A 55 8.52 -21.19 23.10
CA GLY A 55 9.17 -21.34 24.38
C GLY A 55 8.14 -21.15 25.49
N GLU A 56 8.11 -22.12 26.38
CA GLU A 56 7.44 -21.99 27.67
C GLU A 56 7.68 -20.60 28.25
N PHE A 57 6.62 -20.01 28.83
CA PHE A 57 6.74 -18.84 29.70
C PHE A 57 8.01 -18.94 30.58
N ASP A 58 8.91 -17.96 30.44
CA ASP A 58 10.13 -17.84 31.22
C ASP A 58 9.90 -16.83 32.37
N PRO A 59 9.85 -17.29 33.64
CA PRO A 59 9.70 -16.41 34.78
C PRO A 59 10.83 -15.38 34.95
N GLN A 60 11.99 -15.61 34.33
CA GLN A 60 13.12 -14.68 34.36
C GLN A 60 13.01 -13.57 33.32
N ASN A 61 12.07 -13.70 32.37
CA ASN A 61 11.78 -12.70 31.35
C ASN A 61 10.26 -12.57 31.14
N PRO A 62 9.53 -12.03 32.13
CA PRO A 62 8.07 -11.98 32.09
C PRO A 62 7.55 -11.03 30.99
N PRO A 63 6.31 -11.25 30.48
CA PRO A 63 5.65 -10.33 29.57
C PRO A 63 5.55 -8.90 30.11
N PRO A 64 5.42 -7.87 29.24
CA PRO A 64 5.18 -6.50 29.67
C PRO A 64 3.99 -6.40 30.65
N GLY A 65 4.13 -5.60 31.70
CA GLY A 65 3.12 -5.46 32.77
C GLY A 65 3.24 -6.47 33.91
N CYS A 66 3.96 -7.58 33.71
CA CYS A 66 4.21 -8.60 34.73
C CYS A 66 5.59 -8.43 35.41
N ASN A 67 5.61 -8.52 36.74
CA ASN A 67 6.82 -8.48 37.55
C ASN A 67 6.72 -9.45 38.76
N LEU A 68 7.81 -9.57 39.52
CA LEU A 68 7.85 -10.34 40.78
C LEU A 68 7.40 -11.81 40.63
N CYS A 69 7.81 -12.48 39.55
CA CYS A 69 7.45 -13.88 39.28
C CYS A 69 8.13 -14.85 40.26
N HIS A 70 7.35 -15.52 41.10
CA HIS A 70 7.82 -16.54 42.03
C HIS A 70 6.69 -17.51 42.42
N GLY A 71 7.04 -18.74 42.81
CA GLY A 71 6.07 -19.71 43.34
C GLY A 71 4.96 -20.10 42.35
N GLY A 72 5.23 -20.06 41.05
CA GLY A 72 4.26 -20.40 40.00
C GLY A 72 3.30 -19.28 39.59
N HIS A 73 3.52 -18.04 40.07
CA HIS A 73 2.69 -16.87 39.75
C HIS A 73 3.54 -15.62 39.50
N CYS A 74 3.00 -14.65 38.77
CA CYS A 74 3.55 -13.30 38.61
C CYS A 74 2.55 -12.25 39.07
N HIS A 75 3.06 -11.08 39.44
CA HIS A 75 2.25 -9.91 39.71
C HIS A 75 2.15 -9.05 38.45
N CYS A 76 0.99 -9.03 37.80
CA CYS A 76 0.75 -8.32 36.54
C CYS A 76 -0.23 -7.18 36.79
N ASP A 77 0.21 -5.93 36.63
CA ASP A 77 -0.62 -4.72 36.76
C ASP A 77 -1.49 -4.62 38.04
N GLY A 78 -1.07 -5.28 39.14
CA GLY A 78 -1.83 -5.29 40.39
C GLY A 78 -2.43 -6.65 40.78
N GLU A 79 -2.43 -7.61 39.85
CA GLU A 79 -3.08 -8.91 40.01
C GLU A 79 -2.08 -10.06 40.04
N LEU A 80 -2.41 -11.13 40.77
CA LEU A 80 -1.59 -12.33 40.82
C LEU A 80 -2.07 -13.33 39.75
N ILE A 81 -1.28 -13.52 38.69
CA ILE A 81 -1.61 -14.41 37.55
C ILE A 81 -0.74 -15.66 37.60
N SER A 82 -1.33 -16.83 37.34
CA SER A 82 -0.59 -18.10 37.33
C SER A 82 0.30 -18.23 36.08
N TYR A 83 1.38 -19.01 36.18
CA TYR A 83 2.22 -19.31 35.01
C TYR A 83 1.46 -20.07 33.93
N GLU A 84 0.46 -20.87 34.30
CA GLU A 84 -0.40 -21.60 33.34
C GLU A 84 -1.25 -20.62 32.53
N ASP A 85 -1.87 -19.63 33.18
CA ASP A 85 -2.64 -18.60 32.52
C ASP A 85 -1.76 -17.70 31.65
N LEU A 86 -0.56 -17.34 32.13
CA LEU A 86 0.41 -16.59 31.32
C LEU A 86 0.89 -17.39 30.10
N ARG A 87 1.10 -18.70 30.24
CA ARG A 87 1.40 -19.58 29.09
C ARG A 87 0.26 -19.63 28.10
N ALA A 88 -0.98 -19.73 28.59
CA ALA A 88 -2.16 -19.71 27.74
C ALA A 88 -2.31 -18.35 27.02
N GLN A 89 -2.04 -17.24 27.71
CA GLN A 89 -2.05 -15.89 27.12
C GLN A 89 -0.93 -15.71 26.08
N VAL A 90 0.28 -16.20 26.35
CA VAL A 90 1.40 -16.15 25.39
C VAL A 90 1.11 -17.05 24.18
N ALA A 91 0.55 -18.25 24.40
CA ALA A 91 0.18 -19.17 23.33
C ALA A 91 -1.01 -18.67 22.48
N SER A 92 -1.88 -17.83 23.03
CA SER A 92 -3.02 -17.21 22.33
C SER A 92 -2.74 -15.78 21.85
N GLY A 93 -1.63 -15.17 22.29
CA GLY A 93 -1.32 -13.76 22.16
C GLY A 93 -0.13 -13.46 21.24
N GLY A 94 0.17 -14.35 20.30
CA GLY A 94 1.10 -14.07 19.20
C GLY A 94 0.53 -13.00 18.26
N GLY A 95 0.56 -11.75 18.70
CA GLY A 95 0.14 -10.61 17.90
C GLY A 95 1.23 -10.26 16.89
N THR A 96 0.89 -10.33 15.60
CA THR A 96 1.69 -9.65 14.58
C THR A 96 1.45 -8.15 14.70
N SER A 97 2.50 -7.38 14.99
CA SER A 97 2.41 -5.92 14.92
C SER A 97 3.05 -5.45 13.62
N GLN A 98 2.27 -4.76 12.81
CA GLN A 98 2.77 -4.05 11.64
C GLN A 98 3.22 -2.66 12.04
N ARG A 99 4.32 -2.21 11.43
CA ARG A 99 4.87 -0.87 11.63
C ARG A 99 5.34 -0.31 10.29
N VAL A 100 4.93 0.93 10.00
CA VAL A 100 5.50 1.73 8.92
C VAL A 100 6.88 2.21 9.36
N VAL A 101 7.89 1.97 8.55
CA VAL A 101 9.28 2.32 8.85
C VAL A 101 9.81 3.46 8.00
N ALA A 102 9.22 3.66 6.83
CA ALA A 102 9.49 4.77 5.94
C ALA A 102 8.27 5.04 5.05
N ASN A 103 8.19 6.29 4.56
CA ASN A 103 7.25 6.70 3.52
C ASN A 103 8.07 7.31 2.38
N ILE A 104 7.64 7.04 1.15
CA ILE A 104 8.08 7.75 -0.06
C ILE A 104 6.87 8.53 -0.52
N ASP A 105 7.01 9.85 -0.64
CA ASP A 105 5.92 10.77 -0.97
C ASP A 105 6.17 11.36 -2.36
N PRO A 106 5.52 10.82 -3.41
CA PRO A 106 5.73 11.30 -4.78
C PRO A 106 5.34 12.76 -4.93
N SER A 107 6.12 13.51 -5.71
CA SER A 107 5.92 14.96 -5.86
C SER A 107 5.08 15.35 -7.08
N GLU A 108 4.88 14.45 -8.03
CA GLU A 108 4.27 14.74 -9.33
C GLU A 108 3.21 13.70 -9.70
N ALA A 109 2.19 14.15 -10.43
CA ALA A 109 1.17 13.28 -11.00
C ALA A 109 1.74 12.53 -12.21
N ILE A 110 1.30 11.29 -12.38
CA ILE A 110 1.74 10.40 -13.46
C ILE A 110 0.78 10.57 -14.63
N THR A 111 1.31 11.04 -15.75
CA THR A 111 0.52 11.45 -16.93
C THR A 111 0.80 10.62 -18.19
N SER A 112 1.64 9.58 -18.07
CA SER A 112 2.01 8.70 -19.17
C SER A 112 2.21 7.27 -18.67
N ALA A 113 1.89 6.29 -19.52
CA ALA A 113 2.21 4.90 -19.28
C ALA A 113 3.73 4.66 -19.31
N GLY A 114 4.18 3.65 -18.57
CA GLY A 114 5.59 3.28 -18.42
C GLY A 114 6.04 3.27 -16.96
N THR A 115 7.35 3.21 -16.75
CA THR A 115 7.98 3.22 -15.43
C THR A 115 8.34 4.66 -15.05
N VAL A 116 7.88 5.08 -13.87
CA VAL A 116 8.10 6.44 -13.33
C VAL A 116 8.70 6.34 -11.94
N SER A 117 9.71 7.15 -11.65
CA SER A 117 10.29 7.24 -10.30
C SER A 117 9.30 7.90 -9.34
N LEU A 118 9.06 7.26 -8.20
CA LEU A 118 8.26 7.79 -7.09
C LEU A 118 9.12 8.49 -6.02
N GLY A 119 10.44 8.33 -6.08
CA GLY A 119 11.40 8.85 -5.12
C GLY A 119 12.01 7.77 -4.23
N ASP A 120 12.71 8.21 -3.19
CA ASP A 120 13.44 7.36 -2.25
C ASP A 120 13.17 7.69 -0.79
N ALA A 121 13.52 6.76 0.10
CA ALA A 121 13.52 6.96 1.53
C ALA A 121 14.73 6.32 2.21
N SER A 122 15.25 7.00 3.23
CA SER A 122 16.33 6.46 4.08
C SER A 122 15.78 5.53 5.17
N ILE A 123 16.47 4.42 5.41
CA ILE A 123 16.09 3.42 6.41
C ILE A 123 16.99 3.56 7.63
N GLY A 124 16.43 4.09 8.72
CA GLY A 124 17.18 4.41 9.95
C GLY A 124 17.48 3.21 10.86
N GLU A 125 16.96 2.01 10.58
CA GLU A 125 17.11 0.85 11.44
C GLU A 125 17.37 -0.44 10.66
N ARG A 126 18.01 -1.41 11.31
CA ARG A 126 18.21 -2.75 10.74
C ARG A 126 16.89 -3.52 10.81
N LEU A 127 16.36 -3.93 9.67
CA LEU A 127 15.09 -4.66 9.58
C LEU A 127 14.98 -5.49 8.30
N ALA A 128 13.90 -6.26 8.22
CA ALA A 128 13.38 -6.79 6.98
C ALA A 128 12.00 -6.16 6.70
N LEU A 129 11.80 -5.62 5.51
CA LEU A 129 10.48 -5.26 5.00
C LEU A 129 9.81 -6.51 4.45
N ASP A 130 8.53 -6.66 4.77
CA ASP A 130 7.70 -7.73 4.23
C ASP A 130 6.52 -7.22 3.40
N THR A 131 6.20 -5.93 3.48
CA THR A 131 5.04 -5.36 2.82
C THR A 131 5.34 -3.96 2.29
N VAL A 132 4.87 -3.70 1.07
CA VAL A 132 4.79 -2.35 0.48
C VAL A 132 3.32 -2.02 0.30
N GLU A 133 2.91 -0.82 0.71
CA GLU A 133 1.56 -0.28 0.52
C GLU A 133 1.61 0.97 -0.34
N LEU A 134 0.87 0.98 -1.45
CA LEU A 134 0.65 2.13 -2.32
C LEU A 134 -0.70 2.77 -1.97
N GLU A 135 -0.71 4.07 -1.67
CA GLU A 135 -1.94 4.84 -1.43
C GLU A 135 -2.18 5.81 -2.59
N LEU A 136 -3.36 5.75 -3.21
CA LEU A 136 -3.74 6.66 -4.29
C LEU A 136 -4.40 7.94 -3.75
N ALA A 137 -4.15 9.06 -4.42
CA ALA A 137 -4.79 10.35 -4.15
C ALA A 137 -5.91 10.67 -5.13
N GLY A 138 -5.78 10.26 -6.40
CA GLY A 138 -6.73 10.62 -7.43
C GLY A 138 -6.45 9.95 -8.77
N LEU A 139 -7.50 9.86 -9.58
CA LEU A 139 -7.40 9.42 -10.97
C LEU A 139 -8.35 10.27 -11.80
N ARG A 140 -7.79 10.84 -12.87
CA ARG A 140 -8.53 11.50 -13.93
C ARG A 140 -8.22 10.80 -15.25
N VAL A 141 -9.24 10.56 -16.05
CA VAL A 141 -9.11 10.06 -17.41
C VAL A 141 -9.96 10.94 -18.31
N ASP A 142 -9.35 11.47 -19.36
CA ASP A 142 -10.02 12.21 -20.41
C ASP A 142 -9.97 11.40 -21.71
N GLY A 143 -11.06 11.43 -22.45
CA GLY A 143 -11.16 10.70 -23.70
C GLY A 143 -12.50 10.86 -24.39
N THR A 144 -12.77 9.94 -25.31
CA THR A 144 -13.97 9.99 -26.15
C THR A 144 -14.77 8.69 -25.99
N LEU A 145 -16.05 8.84 -25.63
CA LEU A 145 -17.00 7.73 -25.51
C LEU A 145 -17.81 7.60 -26.81
N THR A 146 -17.84 6.41 -27.40
CA THR A 146 -18.70 6.07 -28.52
C THR A 146 -20.03 5.51 -28.02
N ARG A 147 -21.13 6.23 -28.26
CA ARG A 147 -22.50 5.81 -27.96
C ARG A 147 -23.39 5.97 -29.19
N ASP A 148 -24.02 4.88 -29.63
CA ASP A 148 -24.83 4.86 -30.86
C ASP A 148 -24.11 5.37 -32.12
N GLY A 149 -22.80 5.17 -32.18
CA GLY A 149 -21.95 5.67 -33.28
C GLY A 149 -21.63 7.16 -33.22
N GLN A 150 -22.04 7.86 -32.16
CA GLN A 150 -21.64 9.23 -31.86
C GLN A 150 -20.46 9.23 -30.87
N GLU A 151 -19.45 10.03 -31.19
CA GLU A 151 -18.33 10.34 -30.30
C GLU A 151 -18.70 11.49 -29.36
N ILE A 152 -18.56 11.26 -28.06
CA ILE A 152 -18.92 12.20 -27.01
C ILE A 152 -17.69 12.44 -26.12
N PRO A 153 -17.15 13.67 -26.06
CA PRO A 153 -16.07 14.01 -25.14
C PRO A 153 -16.48 13.65 -23.71
N THR A 154 -15.61 12.92 -23.02
CA THR A 154 -15.92 12.37 -21.70
C THR A 154 -14.74 12.52 -20.76
N THR A 155 -15.01 13.09 -19.60
CA THR A 155 -14.06 13.17 -18.48
C THR A 155 -14.54 12.26 -17.37
N MET A 156 -13.64 11.44 -16.86
CA MET A 156 -13.82 10.67 -15.63
C MET A 156 -12.90 11.24 -14.56
N SER A 157 -13.47 11.80 -13.49
CA SER A 157 -12.69 12.19 -12.32
C SER A 157 -13.17 11.35 -11.14
N LEU A 158 -12.28 10.57 -10.53
CA LEU A 158 -12.67 9.57 -9.54
C LEU A 158 -12.15 9.95 -8.14
N PRO A 159 -12.69 10.99 -7.49
CA PRO A 159 -12.22 11.40 -6.16
C PRO A 159 -12.45 10.33 -5.08
N GLY A 160 -13.33 9.35 -5.34
CA GLY A 160 -13.59 8.24 -4.45
C GLY A 160 -12.42 7.26 -4.29
N ILE A 161 -11.37 7.36 -5.10
CA ILE A 161 -10.15 6.55 -4.91
C ILE A 161 -9.15 7.18 -3.94
N ALA A 162 -9.36 8.44 -3.53
CA ALA A 162 -8.48 9.10 -2.57
C ALA A 162 -8.41 8.30 -1.26
N GLY A 163 -7.20 7.94 -0.84
CA GLY A 163 -6.95 7.11 0.34
C GLY A 163 -7.14 5.61 0.13
N MET A 164 -7.42 5.16 -1.11
CA MET A 164 -7.43 3.74 -1.46
C MET A 164 -6.02 3.18 -1.39
N LYS A 165 -5.89 1.99 -0.79
CA LYS A 165 -4.61 1.36 -0.48
C LYS A 165 -4.50 0.00 -1.13
N PHE A 166 -3.36 -0.25 -1.74
CA PHE A 166 -2.99 -1.53 -2.32
C PHE A 166 -1.74 -2.02 -1.62
N SER A 167 -1.75 -3.27 -1.16
CA SER A 167 -0.60 -3.85 -0.46
C SER A 167 -0.11 -5.09 -1.20
N ALA A 168 1.20 -5.24 -1.29
CA ALA A 168 1.83 -6.45 -1.80
C ALA A 168 2.98 -6.88 -0.90
N PRO A 169 3.25 -8.20 -0.84
CA PRO A 169 4.44 -8.70 -0.19
C PRO A 169 5.69 -8.18 -0.89
N ALA A 170 6.70 -7.81 -0.11
CA ALA A 170 8.05 -7.52 -0.57
C ALA A 170 9.03 -8.31 0.30
N THR A 171 10.24 -8.57 -0.16
CA THR A 171 11.28 -9.20 0.70
C THR A 171 12.56 -8.43 0.54
N ILE A 172 12.76 -7.47 1.44
CA ILE A 172 13.88 -6.52 1.39
C ILE A 172 14.53 -6.50 2.77
N ALA A 173 15.86 -6.59 2.81
CA ALA A 173 16.61 -6.50 4.06
C ALA A 173 17.48 -5.25 4.05
N PHE A 174 17.53 -4.57 5.20
CA PHE A 174 18.43 -3.44 5.46
C PHE A 174 19.34 -3.80 6.62
N GLY A 175 20.65 -3.74 6.39
CA GLY A 175 21.64 -4.21 7.35
C GLY A 175 23.04 -4.31 6.75
N PRO A 176 24.02 -4.76 7.55
CA PRO A 176 25.44 -4.74 7.14
C PRO A 176 25.78 -5.68 5.97
N ASP A 177 24.94 -6.69 5.74
CA ASP A 177 25.11 -7.68 4.68
C ASP A 177 24.20 -7.40 3.47
N ALA A 178 23.43 -6.31 3.50
CA ALA A 178 22.53 -5.91 2.43
C ALA A 178 23.16 -4.81 1.55
N PRO A 179 22.76 -4.73 0.27
CA PRO A 179 23.00 -3.55 -0.57
C PRO A 179 22.60 -2.25 0.13
N GLU A 180 23.37 -1.19 -0.12
CA GLU A 180 23.07 0.14 0.41
C GLU A 180 21.79 0.71 -0.23
N MET A 181 21.57 0.46 -1.52
CA MET A 181 20.37 0.85 -2.25
C MET A 181 19.55 -0.38 -2.64
N GLN A 182 18.23 -0.31 -2.44
CA GLN A 182 17.27 -1.33 -2.86
C GLN A 182 16.20 -0.65 -3.71
N SER A 183 16.11 -1.00 -5.00
CA SER A 183 15.11 -0.44 -5.90
C SER A 183 13.91 -1.37 -6.00
N MET A 184 12.71 -0.81 -5.87
CA MET A 184 11.43 -1.53 -5.94
C MET A 184 10.66 -1.07 -7.17
N ASN A 185 10.35 -2.00 -8.06
CA ASN A 185 9.38 -1.76 -9.12
C ASN A 185 7.99 -2.21 -8.65
N ILE A 186 7.10 -1.25 -8.48
CA ILE A 186 5.70 -1.48 -8.13
C ILE A 186 4.92 -1.49 -9.44
N ALA A 187 4.28 -2.61 -9.78
CA ALA A 187 3.38 -2.68 -10.92
C ALA A 187 1.93 -2.55 -10.42
N LEU A 188 1.20 -1.57 -10.93
CA LEU A 188 -0.23 -1.41 -10.65
C LEU A 188 -1.05 -2.15 -11.70
N ASP A 189 -1.68 -3.25 -11.29
CA ASP A 189 -2.52 -4.07 -12.14
C ASP A 189 -3.97 -3.58 -12.06
N TRP A 190 -4.32 -2.70 -12.99
CA TRP A 190 -5.68 -2.22 -13.15
C TRP A 190 -6.57 -3.32 -13.74
N ARG A 191 -7.81 -3.43 -13.28
CA ARG A 191 -8.78 -4.28 -13.97
C ARG A 191 -9.17 -3.71 -15.34
N ASP A 192 -9.10 -4.55 -16.37
CA ASP A 192 -9.48 -4.23 -17.76
C ASP A 192 -10.99 -4.22 -18.03
N ASP A 193 -11.81 -3.49 -17.27
CA ASP A 193 -13.26 -3.49 -17.49
C ASP A 193 -14.08 -2.40 -16.77
N TRP A 194 -13.51 -1.23 -16.47
CA TRP A 194 -14.19 -0.23 -15.63
C TRP A 194 -15.57 0.21 -16.14
N LEU A 195 -15.76 0.39 -17.44
CA LEU A 195 -17.06 0.74 -18.02
C LEU A 195 -17.98 -0.46 -18.25
N GLN A 196 -17.50 -1.70 -18.13
CA GLN A 196 -18.41 -2.86 -18.23
C GLN A 196 -19.38 -2.92 -17.04
N VAL A 197 -19.04 -2.27 -15.92
CA VAL A 197 -19.93 -2.15 -14.76
C VAL A 197 -20.87 -0.93 -14.85
N VAL A 198 -20.74 -0.11 -15.89
CA VAL A 198 -21.54 1.11 -16.09
C VAL A 198 -22.50 0.91 -17.26
N ASN A 199 -23.77 1.28 -17.07
CA ASN A 199 -24.70 1.39 -18.20
C ASN A 199 -24.44 2.70 -18.97
N ILE A 200 -23.70 2.62 -20.07
CA ILE A 200 -23.33 3.78 -20.92
C ILE A 200 -24.57 4.54 -21.43
N ASP A 201 -25.67 3.84 -21.67
CA ASP A 201 -26.91 4.43 -22.19
C ASP A 201 -27.61 5.31 -21.14
N GLU A 202 -27.30 5.14 -19.86
CA GLU A 202 -27.84 5.93 -18.76
C GLU A 202 -26.99 7.17 -18.42
N LEU A 203 -25.82 7.34 -19.06
CA LEU A 203 -24.96 8.50 -18.82
C LEU A 203 -25.61 9.78 -19.34
N GLU A 204 -25.78 10.75 -18.45
CA GLU A 204 -26.29 12.07 -18.80
C GLU A 204 -25.17 12.93 -19.41
N THR A 205 -25.46 13.52 -20.56
CA THR A 205 -24.60 14.51 -21.21
C THR A 205 -24.93 15.89 -20.65
N GLY A 206 -23.90 16.65 -20.27
CA GLY A 206 -24.04 18.02 -19.78
C GLY A 206 -24.41 19.02 -20.88
N ASP A 207 -24.69 20.26 -20.49
CA ASP A 207 -25.15 21.33 -21.39
C ASP A 207 -24.15 21.68 -22.50
N ASN A 208 -22.87 21.37 -22.31
CA ASN A 208 -21.79 21.58 -23.28
C ASN A 208 -21.57 20.40 -24.23
N GLY A 209 -22.37 19.33 -24.12
CA GLY A 209 -22.22 18.13 -24.94
C GLY A 209 -21.18 17.13 -24.44
N GLU A 210 -20.61 17.32 -23.24
CA GLU A 210 -19.65 16.39 -22.63
C GLU A 210 -20.33 15.48 -21.60
N ILE A 211 -19.74 14.31 -21.35
CA ILE A 211 -20.10 13.48 -20.19
C ILE A 211 -19.04 13.67 -19.11
N VAL A 212 -19.48 14.07 -17.92
CA VAL A 212 -18.61 14.09 -16.73
C VAL A 212 -19.04 12.97 -15.79
N ILE A 213 -18.23 11.92 -15.70
CA ILE A 213 -18.41 10.85 -14.72
C ILE A 213 -17.84 11.36 -13.39
N ALA A 214 -18.68 11.30 -12.34
CA ALA A 214 -18.58 11.97 -11.03
C ALA A 214 -19.22 13.38 -10.92
N SER A 215 -19.91 13.85 -11.96
CA SER A 215 -20.92 14.89 -11.79
C SER A 215 -22.10 14.38 -10.94
N THR A 216 -22.93 15.30 -10.44
CA THR A 216 -24.15 14.93 -9.69
C THR A 216 -25.04 13.94 -10.46
N SER A 217 -25.19 14.14 -11.77
CA SER A 217 -26.00 13.30 -12.65
C SER A 217 -25.40 11.91 -12.89
N ASN A 218 -24.06 11.81 -12.95
CA ASN A 218 -23.36 10.56 -13.23
C ASN A 218 -22.60 10.02 -12.00
N ARG A 219 -23.10 10.29 -10.79
CA ARG A 219 -22.45 9.86 -9.54
C ARG A 219 -22.48 8.35 -9.35
N GLY A 220 -23.62 7.70 -9.63
CA GLY A 220 -23.75 6.24 -9.51
C GLY A 220 -22.72 5.46 -10.36
N PRO A 221 -22.57 5.79 -11.65
CA PRO A 221 -21.49 5.27 -12.49
C PRO A 221 -20.08 5.46 -11.90
N ALA A 222 -19.78 6.65 -11.36
CA ALA A 222 -18.48 6.91 -10.74
C ALA A 222 -18.23 6.03 -9.51
N GLU A 223 -19.24 5.85 -8.65
CA GLU A 223 -19.17 4.96 -7.49
C GLU A 223 -18.96 3.50 -7.90
N ALA A 224 -19.61 3.05 -8.99
CA ALA A 224 -19.43 1.71 -9.54
C ALA A 224 -18.00 1.50 -10.07
N ILE A 225 -17.44 2.48 -10.77
CA ILE A 225 -16.04 2.44 -11.25
C ILE A 225 -15.07 2.41 -10.06
N VAL A 226 -15.26 3.27 -9.05
CA VAL A 226 -14.43 3.27 -7.83
C VAL A 226 -14.47 1.90 -7.14
N ALA A 227 -15.65 1.28 -7.05
CA ALA A 227 -15.79 -0.05 -6.49
C ALA A 227 -15.09 -1.13 -7.33
N ALA A 228 -15.07 -0.99 -8.66
CA ALA A 228 -14.31 -1.89 -9.54
C ALA A 228 -12.79 -1.74 -9.32
N ILE A 229 -12.29 -0.50 -9.26
CA ILE A 229 -10.88 -0.17 -8.99
C ILE A 229 -10.43 -0.69 -7.63
N ALA A 230 -11.30 -0.69 -6.61
CA ALA A 230 -11.00 -1.23 -5.28
C ALA A 230 -10.63 -2.72 -5.28
N ASN A 231 -10.91 -3.45 -6.36
CA ASN A 231 -10.50 -4.85 -6.55
C ASN A 231 -9.19 -5.00 -7.35
N SER A 232 -8.52 -3.91 -7.69
CA SER A 232 -7.20 -3.92 -8.33
C SER A 232 -6.13 -4.38 -7.34
N SER A 233 -4.93 -4.69 -7.84
CA SER A 233 -3.83 -5.12 -6.99
C SER A 233 -2.51 -4.50 -7.44
N ILE A 234 -1.50 -4.58 -6.59
CA ILE A 234 -0.13 -4.25 -6.98
C ILE A 234 0.74 -5.52 -6.92
N ALA A 235 1.79 -5.54 -7.73
CA ALA A 235 2.91 -6.47 -7.60
C ALA A 235 4.18 -5.68 -7.30
N VAL A 236 5.13 -6.29 -6.60
CA VAL A 236 6.40 -5.64 -6.24
C VAL A 236 7.55 -6.55 -6.61
N GLU A 237 8.43 -6.04 -7.47
CA GLU A 237 9.71 -6.66 -7.80
C GLU A 237 10.84 -5.86 -7.15
N VAL A 238 11.78 -6.56 -6.55
CA VAL A 238 12.91 -5.94 -5.84
C VAL A 238 14.19 -6.21 -6.62
N HIS A 239 14.93 -5.15 -6.89
CA HIS A 239 16.24 -5.18 -7.52
C HIS A 239 17.28 -4.64 -6.54
N SER A 240 18.41 -5.32 -6.48
CA SER A 240 19.56 -4.91 -5.68
C SER A 240 20.65 -4.40 -6.62
N GLU A 241 21.11 -3.17 -6.41
CA GLU A 241 22.21 -2.57 -7.15
C GLU A 241 23.56 -2.70 -6.42
#